data_AF-A0A2S4MD12-F1
#
_entry.id   AF-A0A2S4MD12-F1
#
_cell.length_a   1.000
_cell.length_b   1.000
_cell.length_c   1.000
_cell.angle_alpha   90.00
_cell.angle_beta   90.00
_cell.angle_gamma   90.00
#
_symmetry.space_group_name_H-M   'P 1'
#
loop_
_entity.id
_entity.type
_entity.pdbx_description
1 polymer ?
#
loop_
_entity_poly.entity_id
_entity_poly.type
_entity_poly.pdbx_seq_one_letter_code
_entity_poly.pdbx_strand_id
1 'polypeptide(L)'
;MISNWDLAKKAGIVGANRTEHFIAQLATETGGFRFLSENLNYSALRLRQIFPNRVSEDKAAELAHQPVKIANWVYGNRLGNHLPSDGWTYRGSGLIQLTGRANFRSRGSELKLRLEEEPELARNPLGAFQTAVAFWKARSISALADRDDIASVRKAINGGSNGLAETRIWLVRVRKYLNPRTNGFESPELSADEQSAVVDRLKALGFLSSEPGAFIDSDISAPLKKLQSSRGLEETGVLDEDTLYEITEPAYFRAE
;
A
#
# COMPACT_ATOMS: atom_id res chain seq x y z
N MET A 1 0.70 -7.74 20.97
CA MET A 1 1.43 -8.80 20.23
C MET A 1 0.65 -9.07 18.96
N ILE A 2 1.24 -8.92 17.77
CA ILE A 2 0.55 -9.27 16.51
C ILE A 2 0.24 -10.77 16.59
N SER A 3 -1.04 -11.15 16.59
CA SER A 3 -1.43 -12.56 16.61
C SER A 3 -0.80 -13.28 15.41
N ASN A 4 -0.33 -14.51 15.61
CA ASN A 4 0.32 -15.32 14.56
C ASN A 4 1.68 -14.82 14.06
N TRP A 5 2.34 -13.86 14.71
CA TRP A 5 3.70 -13.43 14.34
C TRP A 5 4.73 -14.57 14.29
N ASP A 6 4.51 -15.65 15.04
CA ASP A 6 5.34 -16.86 14.96
C ASP A 6 5.37 -17.49 13.56
N LEU A 7 4.36 -17.25 12.71
CA LEU A 7 4.40 -17.63 11.30
C LEU A 7 5.50 -16.87 10.55
N ALA A 8 5.60 -15.57 10.74
CA ALA A 8 6.65 -14.74 10.15
C ALA A 8 8.04 -15.19 10.64
N LYS A 9 8.18 -15.50 11.94
CA LYS A 9 9.42 -16.08 12.48
C LYS A 9 9.80 -17.40 11.82
N LYS A 10 8.85 -18.34 11.69
CA LYS A 10 9.07 -19.63 11.01
C LYS A 10 9.42 -19.48 9.54
N ALA A 11 8.99 -18.39 8.91
CA ALA A 11 9.37 -18.03 7.55
C ALA A 11 10.73 -17.33 7.43
N GLY A 12 11.43 -17.08 8.54
CA GLY A 12 12.74 -16.43 8.57
C GLY A 12 12.67 -14.90 8.57
N ILE A 13 11.50 -14.31 8.82
CA ILE A 13 11.31 -12.87 9.02
C ILE A 13 11.63 -12.57 10.49
N VAL A 14 12.93 -12.58 10.79
CA VAL A 14 13.49 -12.41 12.14
C VAL A 14 14.64 -11.41 12.06
N GLY A 15 14.77 -10.55 13.05
CA GLY A 15 15.73 -9.44 13.06
C GLY A 15 15.07 -8.11 12.71
N ALA A 16 15.72 -7.01 13.10
CA ALA A 16 15.20 -5.66 12.98
C ALA A 16 14.82 -5.31 11.53
N ASN A 17 15.79 -5.28 10.63
CA ASN A 17 15.55 -4.88 9.23
C ASN A 17 14.48 -5.75 8.55
N ARG A 18 14.53 -7.08 8.68
CA ARG A 18 13.53 -7.95 8.05
C ARG A 18 12.12 -7.66 8.54
N THR A 19 11.97 -7.47 9.86
CA THR A 19 10.68 -7.15 10.50
C THR A 19 10.18 -5.78 10.07
N GLU A 20 11.05 -4.77 10.13
CA GLU A 20 10.74 -3.39 9.80
C GLU A 20 10.31 -3.24 8.35
N HIS A 21 11.10 -3.77 7.42
CA HIS A 21 10.76 -3.74 6.00
C HIS A 21 9.49 -4.52 5.70
N PHE A 22 9.29 -5.70 6.31
CA PHE A 22 8.08 -6.47 6.10
C PHE A 22 6.85 -5.64 6.49
N ILE A 23 6.79 -5.13 7.72
CA ILE A 23 5.65 -4.34 8.21
C ILE A 23 5.46 -3.06 7.37
N ALA A 24 6.53 -2.34 7.06
CA ALA A 24 6.46 -1.10 6.27
C ALA A 24 5.86 -1.34 4.88
N GLN A 25 6.26 -2.42 4.21
CA GLN A 25 5.71 -2.79 2.90
C GLN A 25 4.22 -3.12 2.99
N LEU A 26 3.80 -3.88 4.01
CA LEU A 26 2.37 -4.19 4.18
C LEU A 26 1.56 -2.93 4.47
N ALA A 27 2.06 -2.03 5.31
CA ALA A 27 1.43 -0.74 5.58
C ALA A 27 1.28 0.08 4.29
N THR A 28 2.32 0.12 3.44
CA THR A 28 2.24 0.77 2.13
C THR A 28 1.16 0.16 1.24
N GLU A 29 1.06 -1.17 1.14
CA GLU A 29 0.08 -1.81 0.24
C GLU A 29 -1.37 -1.74 0.71
N THR A 30 -1.60 -1.29 1.93
CA THR A 30 -2.91 -1.37 2.60
C THR A 30 -3.40 -0.03 3.13
N GLY A 31 -2.67 1.06 2.84
CA GLY A 31 -2.98 2.38 3.39
C GLY A 31 -2.91 2.39 4.92
N GLY A 32 -1.85 1.82 5.50
CA GLY A 32 -1.69 1.72 6.95
C GLY A 32 -2.55 0.63 7.60
N PHE A 33 -2.71 -0.52 6.94
CA PHE A 33 -3.57 -1.64 7.37
C PHE A 33 -5.08 -1.36 7.38
N ARG A 34 -5.51 -0.26 6.73
CA ARG A 34 -6.94 0.11 6.62
C ARG A 34 -7.69 -0.74 5.59
N PHE A 35 -6.99 -1.26 4.58
CA PHE A 35 -7.63 -1.96 3.46
C PHE A 35 -7.01 -3.33 3.17
N LEU A 36 -7.87 -4.35 3.05
CA LEU A 36 -7.51 -5.70 2.59
C LEU A 36 -8.07 -6.06 1.21
N SER A 37 -8.81 -5.16 0.58
CA SER A 37 -9.27 -5.33 -0.79
C SER A 37 -9.56 -3.98 -1.43
N GLU A 38 -9.36 -3.86 -2.74
CA GLU A 38 -9.82 -2.69 -3.48
C GLU A 38 -11.36 -2.58 -3.43
N ASN A 39 -11.86 -1.35 -3.21
CA ASN A 39 -13.29 -1.05 -3.21
C ASN A 39 -13.83 -0.84 -4.64
N LEU A 40 -12.96 -0.40 -5.57
CA LEU A 40 -13.26 -0.07 -6.97
C LEU A 40 -14.41 0.93 -7.16
N ASN A 41 -14.70 1.76 -6.15
CA ASN A 41 -15.78 2.74 -6.22
C ASN A 41 -15.26 4.08 -6.77
N TYR A 42 -15.05 4.14 -8.08
CA TYR A 42 -14.39 5.28 -8.74
C TYR A 42 -15.37 6.17 -9.52
N SER A 43 -15.12 7.48 -9.54
CA SER A 43 -15.77 8.37 -10.50
C SER A 43 -15.27 8.14 -11.93
N ALA A 44 -15.97 8.72 -12.90
CA ALA A 44 -15.56 8.68 -14.30
C ALA A 44 -14.16 9.32 -14.50
N LEU A 45 -13.90 10.45 -13.84
CA LEU A 45 -12.61 11.13 -13.91
C LEU A 45 -11.50 10.22 -13.38
N ARG A 46 -11.71 9.59 -12.22
CA ARG A 46 -10.72 8.68 -11.64
C ARG A 46 -10.40 7.52 -12.55
N LEU A 47 -11.44 6.88 -13.09
CA LEU A 47 -11.29 5.72 -13.98
C LEU A 47 -10.38 6.06 -15.17
N ARG A 48 -10.49 7.27 -15.72
CA ARG A 48 -9.61 7.74 -16.80
C ARG A 48 -8.18 7.98 -16.35
N GLN A 49 -7.96 8.42 -15.11
CA GLN A 49 -6.62 8.63 -14.57
C GLN A 49 -5.89 7.32 -14.27
N ILE A 50 -6.58 6.35 -13.66
CA ILE A 50 -5.96 5.09 -13.20
C ILE A 50 -5.95 4.00 -14.27
N PHE A 51 -6.91 4.02 -15.21
CA PHE A 51 -7.02 3.05 -16.30
C PHE A 51 -7.12 3.71 -17.68
N PRO A 52 -6.22 4.63 -18.06
CA PRO A 52 -6.34 5.44 -19.27
C PRO A 52 -6.40 4.61 -20.56
N ASN A 53 -5.72 3.45 -20.55
CA ASN A 53 -5.63 2.52 -21.68
C ASN A 53 -6.72 1.44 -21.67
N ARG A 54 -7.63 1.44 -20.69
CA ARG A 54 -8.66 0.40 -20.54
C ARG A 54 -10.08 0.95 -20.48
N VAL A 55 -10.26 2.20 -20.07
CA VAL A 55 -11.57 2.82 -19.90
C VAL A 55 -11.61 4.07 -20.77
N SER A 56 -12.42 4.08 -21.83
CA SER A 56 -12.71 5.30 -22.62
C SER A 56 -13.57 6.27 -21.83
N GLU A 57 -13.77 7.49 -22.33
CA GLU A 57 -14.59 8.50 -21.66
C GLU A 57 -16.06 8.06 -21.50
N ASP A 58 -16.70 7.62 -22.58
CA ASP A 58 -18.07 7.08 -22.55
C ASP A 58 -18.19 5.91 -21.57
N LYS A 59 -17.20 5.02 -21.58
CA LYS A 59 -17.18 3.86 -20.69
C LYS A 59 -16.98 4.27 -19.23
N ALA A 60 -16.20 5.31 -18.97
CA ALA A 60 -15.99 5.84 -17.62
C ALA A 60 -17.30 6.39 -17.05
N ALA A 61 -18.08 7.12 -17.85
CA ALA A 61 -19.40 7.60 -17.45
C ALA A 61 -20.38 6.45 -17.17
N GLU A 62 -20.36 5.38 -17.99
CA GLU A 62 -21.20 4.20 -17.77
C GLU A 62 -20.82 3.42 -16.49
N LEU A 63 -19.52 3.34 -16.17
CA LEU A 63 -19.02 2.50 -15.08
C LEU A 63 -18.91 3.22 -13.74
N ALA A 64 -18.97 4.56 -13.72
CA ALA A 64 -18.78 5.36 -12.51
C ALA A 64 -19.62 4.82 -11.34
N HIS A 65 -18.98 4.73 -10.18
CA HIS A 65 -19.55 4.26 -8.92
C HIS A 65 -20.21 2.86 -8.96
N GLN A 66 -19.80 2.01 -9.91
CA GLN A 66 -20.31 0.64 -10.05
C GLN A 66 -19.15 -0.37 -9.89
N PRO A 67 -18.69 -0.64 -8.66
CA PRO A 67 -17.44 -1.33 -8.39
C PRO A 67 -17.36 -2.74 -8.99
N VAL A 68 -18.46 -3.50 -8.95
CA VAL A 68 -18.53 -4.83 -9.57
C VAL A 68 -18.36 -4.75 -11.08
N LYS A 69 -19.01 -3.78 -11.74
CA LYS A 69 -18.88 -3.60 -13.20
C LYS A 69 -17.50 -3.09 -13.56
N ILE A 70 -16.94 -2.16 -12.79
CA ILE A 70 -15.56 -1.68 -12.94
C ILE A 70 -14.59 -2.86 -12.88
N ALA A 71 -14.68 -3.70 -11.86
CA ALA A 71 -13.80 -4.86 -11.69
C ALA A 71 -13.88 -5.82 -12.87
N ASN A 72 -15.10 -6.20 -13.27
CA ASN A 72 -15.32 -7.12 -14.37
C ASN A 72 -14.87 -6.54 -15.71
N TRP A 73 -14.96 -5.21 -15.90
CA TRP A 73 -14.43 -4.54 -17.07
C TRP A 73 -12.90 -4.51 -17.09
N VAL A 74 -12.29 -4.05 -16.00
CA VAL A 74 -10.84 -3.81 -15.92
C VAL A 74 -10.04 -5.11 -15.92
N TYR A 75 -10.56 -6.16 -15.26
CA TYR A 75 -9.87 -7.43 -15.04
C TYR A 75 -10.48 -8.62 -15.78
N GLY A 76 -11.65 -8.48 -16.42
CA GLY A 76 -12.26 -9.55 -17.20
C GLY A 76 -11.34 -10.05 -18.32
N ASN A 77 -11.34 -11.36 -18.57
CA ASN A 77 -10.52 -12.03 -19.59
C ASN A 77 -9.00 -11.81 -19.45
N ARG A 78 -8.53 -11.45 -18.25
CA ARG A 78 -7.12 -11.20 -17.93
C ARG A 78 -6.71 -12.01 -16.71
N LEU A 79 -5.42 -12.30 -16.57
CA LEU A 79 -4.88 -12.94 -15.36
C LEU A 79 -5.59 -14.25 -14.98
N GLY A 80 -6.03 -15.02 -15.98
CA GLY A 80 -6.79 -16.26 -15.82
C GLY A 80 -8.29 -16.08 -15.55
N ASN A 81 -8.78 -14.85 -15.43
CA ASN A 81 -10.21 -14.56 -15.36
C ASN A 81 -10.87 -14.97 -16.68
N HIS A 82 -11.95 -15.73 -16.61
CA HIS A 82 -12.68 -16.24 -17.76
C HIS A 82 -14.19 -16.31 -17.54
N LEU A 83 -14.66 -16.27 -16.29
CA LEU A 83 -16.08 -16.15 -15.98
C LEU A 83 -16.51 -14.67 -15.88
N PRO A 84 -17.80 -14.37 -16.13
CA PRO A 84 -18.31 -12.99 -16.14
C PRO A 84 -18.04 -12.19 -14.86
N SER A 85 -18.00 -12.84 -13.70
CA SER A 85 -17.80 -12.22 -12.39
C SER A 85 -16.36 -12.30 -11.87
N ASP A 86 -15.42 -12.88 -12.65
CA ASP A 86 -14.06 -13.15 -12.17
C ASP A 86 -13.30 -11.87 -11.82
N GLY A 87 -13.55 -10.78 -12.55
CA GLY A 87 -12.88 -9.51 -12.27
C GLY A 87 -13.19 -8.99 -10.86
N TRP A 88 -14.45 -9.08 -10.43
CA TRP A 88 -14.85 -8.74 -9.05
C TRP A 88 -14.41 -9.80 -8.03
N THR A 89 -14.57 -11.08 -8.39
CA THR A 89 -14.28 -12.22 -7.50
C THR A 89 -12.81 -12.26 -7.12
N TYR A 90 -11.92 -12.01 -8.08
CA TYR A 90 -10.46 -12.02 -7.93
C TYR A 90 -9.84 -10.62 -8.07
N ARG A 91 -10.57 -9.58 -7.64
CA ARG A 91 -10.04 -8.21 -7.52
C ARG A 91 -8.88 -8.16 -6.51
N GLY A 92 -8.07 -7.11 -6.57
CA GLY A 92 -6.94 -6.83 -5.68
C GLY A 92 -7.28 -7.07 -4.22
N SER A 93 -6.58 -8.02 -3.59
CA SER A 93 -6.89 -8.51 -2.23
C SER A 93 -5.63 -8.84 -1.41
N GLY A 94 -5.76 -8.73 -0.10
CA GLY A 94 -4.74 -9.06 0.90
C GLY A 94 -3.63 -8.00 1.01
N LEU A 95 -2.70 -8.26 1.93
CA LEU A 95 -1.62 -7.32 2.30
C LEU A 95 -0.53 -7.15 1.22
N ILE A 96 -0.62 -7.88 0.12
CA ILE A 96 0.33 -7.88 -1.01
C ILE A 96 -0.36 -7.73 -2.37
N GLN A 97 -1.65 -7.38 -2.38
CA GLN A 97 -2.46 -7.14 -3.59
C GLN A 97 -2.43 -8.28 -4.63
N LEU A 98 -3.01 -9.43 -4.29
CA LEU A 98 -3.30 -10.50 -5.26
C LEU A 98 -4.46 -10.11 -6.17
N THR A 99 -4.26 -10.20 -7.49
CA THR A 99 -5.30 -9.91 -8.50
C THR A 99 -5.34 -10.99 -9.59
N GLY A 100 -6.54 -11.46 -9.94
CA GLY A 100 -6.80 -12.40 -11.02
C GLY A 100 -6.80 -13.87 -10.61
N ARG A 101 -7.72 -14.65 -11.16
CA ARG A 101 -7.96 -16.07 -10.84
C ARG A 101 -6.69 -16.92 -10.89
N ALA A 102 -5.85 -16.74 -11.91
CA ALA A 102 -4.61 -17.51 -12.03
C ALA A 102 -3.65 -17.25 -10.87
N ASN A 103 -3.58 -16.02 -10.37
CA ASN A 103 -2.72 -15.65 -9.25
C ASN A 103 -3.29 -16.21 -7.92
N PHE A 104 -4.61 -16.16 -7.73
CA PHE A 104 -5.26 -16.80 -6.58
C PHE A 104 -5.02 -18.32 -6.58
N ARG A 105 -5.18 -19.00 -7.72
CA ARG A 105 -4.87 -20.43 -7.90
C ARG A 105 -3.41 -20.76 -7.57
N SER A 106 -2.49 -20.05 -8.22
CA SER A 106 -1.05 -20.28 -8.07
C SER A 106 -0.60 -20.08 -6.62
N ARG A 107 -1.02 -18.97 -6.01
CA ARG A 107 -0.67 -18.66 -4.63
C ARG A 107 -1.36 -19.57 -3.63
N GLY A 108 -2.61 -19.95 -3.89
CA GLY A 108 -3.34 -20.93 -3.07
C GLY A 108 -2.63 -22.28 -3.06
N SER A 109 -2.19 -22.77 -4.21
CA SER A 109 -1.42 -24.02 -4.33
C SER A 109 -0.10 -23.96 -3.54
N GLU A 110 0.67 -22.88 -3.70
CA GLU A 110 1.92 -22.66 -2.95
C GLU A 110 1.71 -22.68 -1.43
N LEU A 111 0.61 -22.09 -0.97
CA LEU A 111 0.24 -21.95 0.43
C LEU A 111 -0.52 -23.13 1.02
N LYS A 112 -0.98 -24.06 0.17
CA LYS A 112 -2.00 -25.06 0.52
C LYS A 112 -3.26 -24.42 1.11
N LEU A 113 -3.67 -23.28 0.55
CA LEU A 113 -4.91 -22.57 0.86
C LEU A 113 -5.84 -22.65 -0.36
N ARG A 114 -7.15 -22.75 -0.10
CA ARG A 114 -8.20 -22.80 -1.13
C ARG A 114 -8.51 -21.41 -1.70
N LEU A 115 -7.49 -20.64 -2.10
CA LEU A 115 -7.66 -19.23 -2.49
C LEU A 115 -8.44 -19.06 -3.79
N GLU A 116 -8.39 -20.02 -4.72
CA GLU A 116 -9.21 -19.92 -5.93
C GLU A 116 -10.68 -20.19 -5.62
N GLU A 117 -10.96 -21.20 -4.81
CA GLU A 117 -12.31 -21.61 -4.43
C GLU A 117 -12.93 -20.65 -3.40
N GLU A 118 -12.12 -20.10 -2.51
CA GLU A 118 -12.51 -19.24 -1.39
C GLU A 118 -11.63 -17.97 -1.35
N PRO A 119 -11.79 -17.04 -2.32
CA PRO A 119 -10.96 -15.83 -2.42
C PRO A 119 -11.06 -14.89 -1.21
N GLU A 120 -12.14 -14.99 -0.42
CA GLU A 120 -12.29 -14.28 0.86
C GLU A 120 -11.22 -14.66 1.89
N LEU A 121 -10.56 -15.82 1.75
CA LEU A 121 -9.41 -16.18 2.59
C LEU A 121 -8.27 -15.16 2.47
N ALA A 122 -8.09 -14.55 1.30
CA ALA A 122 -7.09 -13.49 1.10
C ALA A 122 -7.52 -12.13 1.70
N ARG A 123 -8.80 -11.97 2.09
CA ARG A 123 -9.38 -10.71 2.57
C ARG A 123 -9.62 -10.67 4.07
N ASN A 124 -9.51 -11.79 4.76
CA ASN A 124 -9.51 -11.79 6.22
C ASN A 124 -8.08 -11.58 6.77
N PRO A 125 -7.92 -11.05 7.99
CA PRO A 125 -6.60 -10.73 8.54
C PRO A 125 -5.62 -11.91 8.58
N LEU A 126 -6.08 -13.10 8.96
CA LEU A 126 -5.21 -14.27 9.12
C LEU A 126 -4.69 -14.77 7.76
N GLY A 127 -5.60 -15.00 6.81
CA GLY A 127 -5.22 -15.51 5.49
C GLY A 127 -4.46 -14.46 4.67
N ALA A 128 -4.77 -13.17 4.83
CA ALA A 128 -3.98 -12.09 4.24
C ALA A 128 -2.54 -12.07 4.79
N PHE A 129 -2.37 -12.25 6.10
CA PHE A 129 -1.04 -12.35 6.73
C PHE A 129 -0.27 -13.60 6.29
N GLN A 130 -0.93 -14.77 6.25
CA GLN A 130 -0.33 -16.01 5.75
C GLN A 130 0.18 -15.86 4.31
N THR A 131 -0.63 -15.23 3.47
CA THR A 131 -0.29 -14.99 2.07
C THR A 131 0.91 -14.05 1.95
N ALA A 132 0.94 -12.97 2.73
CA ALA A 132 2.06 -12.03 2.74
C ALA A 132 3.37 -12.67 3.20
N VAL A 133 3.34 -13.46 4.28
CA VAL A 133 4.52 -14.15 4.81
C VAL A 133 5.09 -15.13 3.79
N ALA A 134 4.25 -15.94 3.13
CA ALA A 134 4.73 -16.89 2.14
C ALA A 134 5.28 -16.21 0.89
N PHE A 135 4.61 -15.15 0.43
CA PHE A 135 5.11 -14.35 -0.68
C PHE A 135 6.50 -13.78 -0.41
N TRP A 136 6.69 -13.20 0.79
CA TRP A 136 7.97 -12.66 1.21
C TRP A 136 9.07 -13.72 1.18
N LYS A 137 8.77 -14.92 1.71
CA LYS A 137 9.67 -16.06 1.72
C LYS A 137 9.99 -16.55 0.30
N ALA A 138 8.98 -16.75 -0.54
CA ALA A 138 9.13 -17.31 -1.88
C ALA A 138 9.96 -16.43 -2.81
N ARG A 139 9.94 -15.10 -2.59
CA ARG A 139 10.76 -14.14 -3.34
C ARG A 139 12.11 -13.83 -2.70
N SER A 140 12.47 -14.53 -1.62
CA SER A 140 13.73 -14.33 -0.89
C SER A 140 13.97 -12.86 -0.48
N ILE A 141 12.89 -12.12 -0.16
CA ILE A 141 12.95 -10.67 0.07
C ILE A 141 13.79 -10.33 1.32
N SER A 142 13.87 -11.25 2.29
CA SER A 142 14.71 -11.11 3.48
C SER A 142 16.15 -10.72 3.16
N ALA A 143 16.75 -11.26 2.09
CA ALA A 143 18.13 -10.94 1.70
C ALA A 143 18.29 -9.48 1.22
N LEU A 144 17.23 -8.89 0.68
CA LEU A 144 17.19 -7.47 0.29
C LEU A 144 17.05 -6.59 1.54
N ALA A 145 16.14 -6.98 2.44
CA ALA A 145 15.93 -6.29 3.71
C ALA A 145 17.18 -6.32 4.61
N ASP A 146 17.94 -7.41 4.61
CA ASP A 146 19.20 -7.51 5.36
C ASP A 146 20.21 -6.41 4.97
N ARG A 147 20.18 -5.96 3.71
CA ARG A 147 21.03 -4.88 3.18
C ARG A 147 20.43 -3.49 3.38
N ASP A 148 19.27 -3.40 4.05
CA ASP A 148 18.47 -2.20 4.21
C ASP A 148 18.07 -1.52 2.87
N ASP A 149 17.96 -2.31 1.80
CA ASP A 149 17.71 -1.82 0.45
C ASP A 149 16.21 -1.70 0.16
N ILE A 150 15.62 -0.60 0.64
CA ILE A 150 14.19 -0.31 0.49
C ILE A 150 13.73 -0.32 -0.98
N ALA A 151 14.56 0.14 -1.91
CA ALA A 151 14.21 0.23 -3.32
C ALA A 151 14.12 -1.17 -3.96
N SER A 152 15.09 -2.04 -3.67
CA SER A 152 15.05 -3.43 -4.13
C SER A 152 13.92 -4.21 -3.47
N VAL A 153 13.66 -4.01 -2.17
CA VAL A 153 12.52 -4.62 -1.48
C VAL A 153 11.21 -4.19 -2.17
N ARG A 154 11.03 -2.89 -2.43
CA ARG A 154 9.82 -2.38 -3.10
C ARG A 154 9.63 -3.02 -4.47
N LYS A 155 10.68 -3.07 -5.27
CA LYS A 155 10.67 -3.71 -6.59
C LYS A 155 10.34 -5.19 -6.52
N ALA A 156 10.80 -5.92 -5.51
CA ALA A 156 10.45 -7.32 -5.31
C ALA A 156 8.97 -7.54 -4.93
N ILE A 157 8.36 -6.57 -4.25
CA ILE A 157 6.94 -6.60 -3.87
C ILE A 157 6.07 -6.27 -5.08
N ASN A 158 6.26 -5.13 -5.72
CA ASN A 158 5.31 -4.58 -6.70
C ASN A 158 5.82 -4.55 -8.17
N GLY A 159 7.05 -4.98 -8.43
CA GLY A 159 7.68 -4.95 -9.75
C GLY A 159 8.32 -3.63 -10.18
N GLY A 160 8.34 -2.60 -9.32
CA GLY A 160 8.86 -1.27 -9.62
C GLY A 160 9.12 -0.39 -8.38
N SER A 161 8.95 0.92 -8.51
CA SER A 161 9.19 1.90 -7.44
C SER A 161 7.91 2.60 -6.95
N ASN A 162 6.74 2.18 -7.42
CA ASN A 162 5.45 2.79 -7.04
C ASN A 162 5.24 2.67 -5.52
N GLY A 163 4.93 3.76 -4.82
CA GLY A 163 4.74 3.71 -3.36
C GLY A 163 6.03 3.80 -2.54
N LEU A 164 7.20 4.06 -3.16
CA LEU A 164 8.48 4.09 -2.45
C LEU A 164 8.56 5.23 -1.43
N ALA A 165 7.99 6.40 -1.71
CA ALA A 165 7.98 7.53 -0.77
C ALA A 165 7.11 7.21 0.46
N GLU A 166 5.95 6.60 0.24
CA GLU A 166 5.05 6.11 1.29
C GLU A 166 5.75 5.03 2.14
N THR A 167 6.50 4.13 1.50
CA THR A 167 7.28 3.09 2.20
C THR A 167 8.34 3.70 3.11
N ARG A 168 9.00 4.80 2.70
CA ARG A 168 9.99 5.49 3.55
C ARG A 168 9.35 6.03 4.82
N ILE A 169 8.18 6.67 4.70
CA ILE A 169 7.41 7.16 5.86
C ILE A 169 7.10 5.99 6.81
N TRP A 170 6.51 4.92 6.29
CA TRP A 170 6.17 3.74 7.11
C TRP A 170 7.39 3.08 7.74
N LEU A 171 8.52 2.99 7.03
CA LEU A 171 9.74 2.37 7.57
C LEU A 171 10.29 3.16 8.77
N VAL A 172 10.35 4.49 8.67
CA VAL A 172 10.79 5.34 9.78
C VAL A 172 9.86 5.19 10.98
N ARG A 173 8.55 5.19 10.75
CA ARG A 173 7.56 4.98 11.82
C ARG A 173 7.70 3.61 12.47
N VAL A 174 7.76 2.53 11.70
CA VAL A 174 7.92 1.17 12.22
C VAL A 174 9.18 1.04 13.08
N ARG A 175 10.30 1.64 12.64
CA ARG A 175 11.54 1.71 13.44
C ARG A 175 11.33 2.42 14.76
N LYS A 176 10.64 3.57 14.77
CA LYS A 176 10.30 4.33 15.98
C LYS A 176 9.47 3.48 16.95
N TYR A 177 8.46 2.76 16.44
CA TYR A 177 7.58 1.89 17.24
C TYR A 177 8.26 0.63 17.79
N LEU A 178 9.12 0.01 17.00
CA LEU A 178 9.81 -1.24 17.40
C LEU A 178 11.08 -0.98 18.22
N ASN A 179 11.51 0.27 18.37
CA ASN A 179 12.68 0.62 19.15
C ASN A 179 12.41 0.39 20.66
N PRO A 180 13.11 -0.55 21.32
CA PRO A 180 12.88 -0.83 22.74
C PRO A 180 13.28 0.33 23.66
N ARG A 181 14.07 1.30 23.17
CA ARG A 181 14.48 2.47 23.96
C ARG A 181 13.40 3.55 24.04
N THR A 182 12.54 3.65 23.03
CA THR A 182 11.42 4.60 23.04
C THR A 182 10.24 4.05 23.84
N ASN A 183 10.15 2.72 23.99
CA ASN A 183 9.13 2.04 24.81
C ASN A 183 7.69 2.52 24.52
N GLY A 184 7.42 2.95 23.28
CA GLY A 184 6.14 3.53 22.88
C GLY A 184 5.91 5.01 23.25
N PHE A 185 6.85 5.70 23.90
CA PHE A 185 6.80 7.14 24.04
C PHE A 185 7.08 7.80 22.70
N GLU A 186 6.03 8.30 22.07
CA GLU A 186 6.14 9.14 20.88
C GLU A 186 6.54 10.55 21.29
N SER A 187 7.71 11.01 20.84
CA SER A 187 7.89 12.45 20.66
C SER A 187 6.83 12.93 19.66
N PRO A 188 6.08 14.01 19.97
CA PRO A 188 5.14 14.61 19.03
C PRO A 188 5.86 15.23 17.82
N GLU A 189 7.16 15.49 17.94
CA GLU A 189 7.99 15.98 16.85
C GLU A 189 8.43 14.85 15.90
N LEU A 190 8.46 15.18 14.60
CA LEU A 190 9.01 14.31 13.58
C LEU A 190 10.52 14.21 13.72
N SER A 191 11.07 13.02 13.50
CA SER A 191 12.52 12.89 13.32
C SER A 191 12.94 13.52 11.99
N ALA A 192 14.23 13.85 11.85
CA ALA A 192 14.77 14.37 10.58
C ALA A 192 14.48 13.42 9.40
N ASP A 193 14.57 12.10 9.63
CA ASP A 193 14.27 11.09 8.61
C ASP A 193 12.78 11.05 8.24
N GLU A 194 11.88 11.18 9.23
CA GLU A 194 10.42 11.20 8.98
C GLU A 194 10.04 12.48 8.24
N GLN A 195 10.58 13.62 8.66
CA GLN A 195 10.38 14.90 8.00
C GLN A 195 10.88 14.86 6.55
N SER A 196 12.07 14.30 6.30
CA SER A 196 12.59 14.13 4.95
C SER A 196 11.69 13.22 4.09
N ALA A 197 11.17 12.12 4.63
CA ALA A 197 10.27 11.23 3.91
C ALA A 197 8.92 11.91 3.57
N VAL A 198 8.40 12.74 4.49
CA VAL A 198 7.19 13.55 4.27
C VAL A 198 7.41 14.59 3.20
N VAL A 199 8.56 15.28 3.21
CA VAL A 199 8.94 16.24 2.16
C VAL A 199 8.96 15.59 0.78
N ASP A 200 9.60 14.43 0.64
CA ASP A 200 9.63 13.69 -0.63
C ASP A 200 8.22 13.35 -1.12
N ARG A 201 7.34 12.97 -0.19
CA ARG A 201 5.97 12.64 -0.52
C ARG A 201 5.13 13.86 -0.91
N LEU A 202 5.28 14.99 -0.22
CA LEU A 202 4.61 16.25 -0.57
C LEU A 202 5.02 16.74 -1.95
N LYS A 203 6.30 16.59 -2.32
CA LYS A 203 6.79 16.87 -3.69
C LYS A 203 6.13 15.96 -4.71
N ALA A 204 6.09 14.64 -4.44
CA ALA A 204 5.48 13.67 -5.35
C ALA A 204 3.97 13.91 -5.55
N LEU A 205 3.30 14.50 -4.56
CA LEU A 205 1.89 14.89 -4.62
C LEU A 205 1.66 16.30 -5.20
N GLY A 206 2.72 17.06 -5.47
CA GLY A 206 2.64 18.42 -6.02
C GLY A 206 2.32 19.52 -5.00
N PHE A 207 2.39 19.24 -3.70
CA PHE A 207 2.17 20.23 -2.63
C PHE A 207 3.43 21.02 -2.25
N LEU A 208 4.60 20.60 -2.74
CA LEU A 208 5.88 21.26 -2.54
C LEU A 208 6.65 21.37 -3.87
N SER A 209 7.26 22.53 -4.14
CA SER A 209 8.02 22.77 -5.37
C SER A 209 9.35 22.01 -5.38
N SER A 210 9.80 21.65 -6.59
CA SER A 210 11.05 20.94 -6.86
C SER A 210 12.18 21.85 -7.37
N GLU A 211 12.12 23.16 -7.08
CA GLU A 211 13.09 24.16 -7.53
C GLU A 211 14.54 23.77 -7.11
N PRO A 212 15.48 23.60 -8.06
CA PRO A 212 16.87 23.29 -7.75
C PRO A 212 17.53 24.44 -6.98
N GLY A 213 18.05 24.17 -5.79
CA GLY A 213 18.80 25.16 -4.99
C GLY A 213 17.99 25.91 -3.94
N ALA A 214 16.68 25.66 -3.82
CA ALA A 214 15.94 26.06 -2.64
C ALA A 214 16.49 25.29 -1.43
N PHE A 215 17.13 25.99 -0.49
CA PHE A 215 17.31 25.47 0.86
C PHE A 215 15.91 25.10 1.37
N ILE A 216 15.70 23.82 1.68
CA ILE A 216 14.46 23.37 2.31
C ILE A 216 14.55 23.86 3.74
N ASP A 217 14.18 25.12 3.95
CA ASP A 217 13.92 25.60 5.29
C ASP A 217 12.65 24.90 5.79
N SER A 218 12.81 24.31 6.95
CA SER A 218 12.19 23.06 7.40
C SER A 218 10.73 23.17 7.86
N ASP A 219 9.93 24.02 7.21
CA ASP A 219 8.51 24.14 7.51
C ASP A 219 7.64 23.35 6.53
N ILE A 220 7.27 22.14 6.94
CA ILE A 220 6.28 21.31 6.22
C ILE A 220 4.83 21.71 6.53
N SER A 221 4.60 22.63 7.48
CA SER A 221 3.26 22.97 7.96
C SER A 221 2.37 23.54 6.86
N ALA A 222 2.86 24.53 6.09
CA ALA A 222 2.07 25.13 5.02
C ALA A 222 1.72 24.12 3.89
N PRO A 223 2.65 23.30 3.37
CA PRO A 223 2.32 22.19 2.48
C PRO A 223 1.32 21.19 3.06
N LEU A 224 1.43 20.84 4.35
CA LEU A 224 0.49 19.94 5.01
C LEU A 224 -0.92 20.54 5.08
N LYS A 225 -1.06 21.83 5.40
CA LYS A 225 -2.36 22.52 5.37
C LYS A 225 -3.02 22.47 4.00
N LYS A 226 -2.24 22.66 2.93
CA LYS A 226 -2.76 22.53 1.55
C LYS A 226 -3.25 21.11 1.27
N LEU A 227 -2.49 20.10 1.70
CA LEU A 227 -2.91 18.71 1.57
C LEU A 227 -4.18 18.45 2.37
N GLN A 228 -4.22 18.83 3.65
CA GLN A 228 -5.37 18.67 4.54
C GLN A 228 -6.64 19.30 3.95
N SER A 229 -6.54 20.57 3.53
CA SER A 229 -7.63 21.29 2.85
C SER A 229 -8.12 20.56 1.60
N SER A 230 -7.20 20.08 0.75
CA SER A 230 -7.54 19.32 -0.46
C SER A 230 -8.19 17.96 -0.20
N ARG A 231 -8.08 17.45 1.04
CA ARG A 231 -8.64 16.17 1.50
C ARG A 231 -9.81 16.36 2.46
N GLY A 232 -10.25 17.59 2.71
CA GLY A 232 -11.35 17.90 3.63
C GLY A 232 -11.00 17.67 5.10
N LEU A 233 -9.72 17.65 5.46
CA LEU A 233 -9.24 17.60 6.84
C LEU A 233 -9.11 19.00 7.45
N GLU A 234 -9.05 19.07 8.78
CA GLU A 234 -8.70 20.29 9.49
C GLU A 234 -7.26 20.72 9.14
N GLU A 235 -7.05 22.01 8.87
CA GLU A 235 -5.75 22.58 8.46
C GLU A 235 -4.80 22.79 9.64
N THR A 236 -4.50 21.72 10.38
CA THR A 236 -3.61 21.74 11.56
C THR A 236 -2.16 22.07 11.17
N GLY A 237 -1.73 21.68 9.96
CA GLY A 237 -0.35 21.78 9.50
C GLY A 237 0.61 20.86 10.27
N VAL A 238 0.08 19.82 10.91
CA VAL A 238 0.82 18.80 11.65
C VAL A 238 0.58 17.45 10.98
N LEU A 239 1.58 16.56 11.02
CA LEU A 239 1.40 15.17 10.58
C LEU A 239 0.71 14.36 11.70
N ASP A 240 -0.57 14.65 11.92
CA ASP A 240 -1.44 13.82 12.76
C ASP A 240 -1.80 12.50 12.06
N GLU A 241 -2.56 11.64 12.74
CA GLU A 241 -2.92 10.31 12.25
C GLU A 241 -3.76 10.37 10.96
N ASP A 242 -4.72 11.29 10.87
CA ASP A 242 -5.54 11.46 9.67
C ASP A 242 -4.70 11.93 8.49
N THR A 243 -3.82 12.91 8.72
CA THR A 243 -2.89 13.42 7.71
C THR A 243 -1.90 12.34 7.28
N LEU A 244 -1.43 11.49 8.20
CA LEU A 244 -0.58 10.34 7.90
C LEU A 244 -1.27 9.36 6.95
N TYR A 245 -2.54 9.04 7.20
CA TYR A 245 -3.26 8.15 6.31
C TYR A 245 -3.48 8.78 4.94
N GLU A 246 -3.86 10.04 4.87
CA GLU A 246 -4.06 10.73 3.59
C GLU A 246 -2.76 10.84 2.78
N ILE A 247 -1.64 11.17 3.43
CA ILE A 247 -0.36 11.34 2.73
C ILE A 247 0.21 10.00 2.24
N THR A 248 -0.08 8.89 2.94
CA THR A 248 0.43 7.55 2.61
C THR A 248 -0.57 6.65 1.88
N GLU A 249 -1.81 7.09 1.67
CA GLU A 249 -2.82 6.28 1.00
C GLU A 249 -2.40 5.95 -0.45
N PRO A 250 -2.43 4.67 -0.85
CA PRO A 250 -2.20 4.28 -2.23
C PRO A 250 -3.23 4.91 -3.16
N ALA A 251 -2.75 5.39 -4.31
CA ALA A 251 -3.59 6.04 -5.31
C ALA A 251 -4.83 5.19 -5.70
N TYR A 252 -4.70 3.87 -5.75
CA TYR A 252 -5.79 2.95 -6.12
C TYR A 252 -6.80 2.67 -5.00
N PHE A 253 -6.70 3.30 -3.82
CA PHE A 253 -7.79 3.30 -2.84
C PHE A 253 -8.64 4.58 -2.90
N ARG A 254 -8.12 5.64 -3.54
CA ARG A 254 -8.82 6.93 -3.64
C ARG A 254 -9.98 6.90 -4.61
N ALA A 255 -11.17 7.03 -4.05
CA ALA A 255 -12.45 7.17 -4.74
C ALA A 255 -12.74 8.67 -5.03
N GLU A 256 -11.99 9.29 -5.94
CA GLU A 256 -12.23 10.69 -6.36
C GLU A 256 -12.76 10.81 -7.77
#